data_AF-A0A7W0ZD13-F1
#
_entry.id   AF-A0A7W0ZD13-F1
#
_cell.length_a   1.000
_cell.length_b   1.000
_cell.length_c   1.000
_cell.angle_alpha   90.00
_cell.angle_beta   90.00
_cell.angle_gamma   90.00
#
_symmetry.space_group_name_H-M   'P 1'
#
loop_
_entity.id
_entity.type
_entity.pdbx_description
1 polymer ?
#
loop_
_entity_poly.entity_id
_entity_poly.type
_entity_poly.pdbx_seq_one_letter_code
_entity_poly.pdbx_strand_id
1 'polypeptide(L)'
;MGIHTGEARRLGDRYVGIDVHRAARIAGAAHGGQILLSRLTAEHVRSSSAIGPGVRLVELGDFRLKDLEQPEHLFQLNIDGLPGDFPPPSTLEHPLELPRLAGSFVRRDKEQREIVELLRSDRLVTLTGPGGTGKTRLAVEVARHVSDEFSGGTFFVPLAPIDDYELVAGTIARALRIREIGTRPITESLHDFFRDKNISPCSASEDEVERKWN
;
A
#
# COMPACT_ATOMS: atom_id res chain seq x y z
N MET A 1 11.39 -5.65 4.30
CA MET A 1 12.70 -4.95 4.32
C MET A 1 13.20 -4.79 2.90
N GLY A 2 13.81 -3.65 2.57
CA GLY A 2 14.42 -3.41 1.26
C GLY A 2 15.87 -2.98 1.40
N ILE A 3 16.74 -3.55 0.57
CA ILE A 3 18.18 -3.31 0.60
C ILE A 3 18.63 -2.90 -0.81
N HIS A 4 19.38 -1.80 -0.86
CA HIS A 4 19.87 -1.23 -2.10
C HIS A 4 21.28 -0.69 -1.90
N THR A 5 22.18 -1.05 -2.82
CA THR A 5 23.52 -0.47 -2.95
C THR A 5 23.49 0.67 -3.97
N GLY A 6 23.85 1.87 -3.53
CA GLY A 6 23.94 3.07 -4.37
C GLY A 6 24.66 4.21 -3.64
N GLU A 7 24.64 5.41 -4.22
CA GLU A 7 25.33 6.58 -3.69
C GLU A 7 24.42 7.42 -2.79
N ALA A 8 24.94 7.79 -1.62
CA ALA A 8 24.24 8.67 -0.69
C ALA A 8 25.15 9.82 -0.27
N ARG A 9 24.60 11.05 -0.29
CA ARG A 9 25.28 12.23 0.22
C ARG A 9 24.88 12.44 1.68
N ARG A 10 25.86 12.60 2.56
CA ARG A 10 25.60 12.96 3.96
C ARG A 10 25.29 14.47 4.06
N LEU A 11 24.18 14.80 4.72
CA LEU A 11 23.78 16.17 5.04
C LEU A 11 23.45 16.24 6.54
N GLY A 12 24.42 16.70 7.33
CA GLY A 12 24.36 16.62 8.79
C GLY A 12 24.35 15.17 9.27
N ASP A 13 23.31 14.80 10.02
CA ASP A 13 23.09 13.44 10.54
C ASP A 13 22.17 12.59 9.66
N ARG A 14 21.80 13.06 8.47
CA ARG A 14 20.96 12.33 7.53
C ARG A 14 21.69 12.01 6.23
N TYR A 15 21.29 10.92 5.60
CA TYR A 15 21.66 10.60 4.23
C TYR A 15 20.56 11.06 3.29
N VAL A 16 20.94 11.70 2.19
CA VAL A 16 20.03 12.18 1.14
C VAL A 16 20.60 11.81 -0.22
N GLY A 17 19.72 11.53 -1.17
CA GLY A 17 20.12 11.13 -2.52
C GLY A 17 19.09 10.20 -3.14
N ILE A 18 19.13 10.09 -4.47
CA ILE A 18 18.17 9.29 -5.23
C ILE A 18 18.17 7.82 -4.79
N ASP A 19 19.34 7.29 -4.40
CA ASP A 19 19.47 5.89 -3.97
C ASP A 19 18.96 5.65 -2.54
N VAL A 20 18.93 6.69 -1.70
CA VAL A 20 18.27 6.64 -0.38
C VAL A 20 16.75 6.52 -0.58
N HIS A 21 16.19 7.32 -1.50
CA HIS A 21 14.78 7.20 -1.86
C HIS A 21 14.48 5.84 -2.49
N ARG A 22 15.35 5.36 -3.40
CA ARG A 22 15.22 4.04 -4.03
C ARG A 22 15.20 2.91 -3.01
N ALA A 23 16.12 2.90 -2.04
CA ALA A 23 16.14 1.93 -0.95
C ALA A 23 14.80 1.92 -0.17
N ALA A 24 14.29 3.10 0.16
CA ALA A 24 13.00 3.24 0.84
C ALA A 24 11.83 2.71 0.00
N ARG A 25 11.85 2.91 -1.33
CA ARG A 25 10.81 2.42 -2.25
C ARG A 25 10.84 0.91 -2.40
N ILE A 26 12.03 0.31 -2.50
CA ILE A 26 12.20 -1.16 -2.48
C ILE A 26 11.69 -1.72 -1.15
N ALA A 27 11.98 -1.05 -0.03
CA ALA A 27 11.50 -1.46 1.28
C ALA A 27 9.97 -1.40 1.41
N GLY A 28 9.34 -0.35 0.88
CA GLY A 28 7.87 -0.21 0.88
C GLY A 28 7.11 -1.17 -0.05
N ALA A 29 7.81 -1.76 -1.02
CA ALA A 29 7.27 -2.81 -1.88
C ALA A 29 7.26 -4.19 -1.22
N ALA A 30 8.09 -4.40 -0.19
CA ALA A 30 8.20 -5.67 0.53
C ALA A 30 7.01 -5.88 1.48
N HIS A 31 6.58 -7.14 1.60
CA HIS A 31 5.67 -7.60 2.65
C HIS A 31 6.44 -7.81 3.98
N GLY A 32 5.71 -8.00 5.08
CA GLY A 32 6.27 -8.24 6.40
C GLY A 32 7.13 -9.51 6.41
N GLY A 33 8.35 -9.40 6.92
CA GLY A 33 9.33 -10.49 6.88
C GLY A 33 9.99 -10.73 5.52
N GLN A 34 9.46 -10.18 4.42
CA GLN A 34 10.06 -10.28 3.10
C GLN A 34 11.30 -9.37 3.01
N ILE A 35 12.38 -9.87 2.42
CA ILE A 35 13.61 -9.10 2.18
C ILE A 35 13.79 -8.94 0.67
N LEU A 36 13.66 -7.72 0.18
CA LEU A 36 13.84 -7.36 -1.23
C LEU A 36 15.19 -6.69 -1.46
N LEU A 37 15.80 -7.00 -2.59
CA LEU A 37 17.12 -6.53 -3.01
C LEU A 37 17.02 -5.90 -4.39
N SER A 38 17.71 -4.77 -4.59
CA SER A 38 18.00 -4.28 -5.94
C SER A 38 18.97 -5.21 -6.68
N ARG A 39 19.01 -5.09 -8.02
CA ARG A 39 19.96 -5.83 -8.87
C ARG A 39 21.40 -5.73 -8.39
N LEU A 40 21.92 -4.52 -8.18
CA LEU A 40 23.30 -4.31 -7.75
C LEU A 40 23.58 -4.99 -6.40
N THR A 41 22.63 -4.94 -5.47
CA THR A 41 22.80 -5.60 -4.17
C THR A 41 22.79 -7.12 -4.33
N ALA A 42 21.91 -7.66 -5.16
CA ALA A 42 21.86 -9.09 -5.43
C ALA A 42 23.15 -9.60 -6.11
N GLU A 43 23.77 -8.81 -6.99
CA GLU A 43 25.07 -9.12 -7.59
C GLU A 43 26.21 -9.14 -6.55
N HIS A 44 26.22 -8.18 -5.61
CA HIS A 44 27.15 -8.19 -4.49
C HIS A 44 26.96 -9.40 -3.58
N VAL A 45 25.71 -9.77 -3.31
CA VAL A 45 25.39 -10.98 -2.54
C VAL A 45 25.89 -12.21 -3.30
N ARG A 46 25.55 -12.37 -4.59
CA ARG A 46 26.02 -13.52 -5.41
C ARG A 46 27.54 -13.66 -5.47
N SER A 47 28.27 -12.55 -5.46
CA SER A 47 29.74 -12.55 -5.53
C SER A 47 30.44 -12.68 -4.17
N SER A 48 29.71 -12.58 -3.07
CA SER A 48 30.28 -12.62 -1.72
C SER A 48 30.45 -14.04 -1.20
N SER A 49 31.68 -14.40 -0.81
CA SER A 49 32.00 -15.67 -0.15
C SER A 49 31.57 -15.73 1.32
N ALA A 50 31.12 -14.61 1.88
CA ALA A 50 30.78 -14.47 3.31
C ALA A 50 29.34 -14.90 3.64
N ILE A 51 28.56 -15.31 2.64
CA ILE A 51 27.17 -15.71 2.84
C ILE A 51 27.13 -17.14 3.35
N GLY A 52 26.55 -17.31 4.55
CA GLY A 52 26.42 -18.60 5.19
C GLY A 52 25.54 -19.58 4.40
N PRO A 53 25.66 -20.90 4.69
CA PRO A 53 24.77 -21.89 4.11
C PRO A 53 23.31 -21.59 4.48
N GLY A 54 22.40 -21.78 3.51
CA GLY A 54 20.96 -21.58 3.71
C GLY A 54 20.41 -20.23 3.27
N VAL A 55 21.23 -19.37 2.66
CA VAL A 55 20.77 -18.13 2.01
C VAL A 55 20.62 -18.36 0.52
N ARG A 56 19.44 -18.06 -0.02
CA ARG A 56 19.10 -18.19 -1.44
C ARG A 56 18.57 -16.88 -1.99
N LEU A 57 18.93 -16.57 -3.22
CA LEU A 57 18.35 -15.44 -3.96
C LEU A 57 17.35 -15.97 -4.98
N VAL A 58 16.12 -15.45 -4.91
CA VAL A 58 15.07 -15.73 -5.89
C VAL A 58 14.90 -14.47 -6.74
N GLU A 59 15.02 -14.61 -8.05
CA GLU A 59 14.76 -13.52 -8.99
C GLU A 59 13.26 -13.33 -9.17
N LEU A 60 12.77 -12.12 -8.95
CA LEU A 60 11.34 -11.81 -9.05
C LEU A 60 10.99 -11.10 -10.36
N GLY A 61 11.94 -10.40 -10.98
CA GLY A 61 11.76 -9.66 -12.24
C GLY A 61 11.72 -8.14 -12.07
N ASP A 62 11.25 -7.45 -13.11
CA ASP A 62 11.15 -5.99 -13.16
C ASP A 62 9.83 -5.46 -12.61
N PHE A 63 9.92 -4.43 -11.76
CA PHE A 63 8.79 -3.90 -11.01
C PHE A 63 8.82 -2.36 -10.98
N ARG A 64 7.70 -1.71 -11.34
CA ARG A 64 7.58 -0.26 -11.21
C ARG A 64 7.25 0.13 -9.77
N LEU A 65 8.14 0.91 -9.15
CA LEU A 65 7.99 1.40 -7.79
C LEU A 65 7.65 2.89 -7.78
N LYS A 66 7.02 3.37 -6.71
CA LYS A 66 6.62 4.77 -6.57
C LYS A 66 7.82 5.72 -6.66
N ASP A 67 7.66 6.80 -7.42
CA ASP A 67 8.66 7.86 -7.63
C ASP A 67 10.00 7.40 -8.24
N LEU A 68 10.03 6.20 -8.86
CA LEU A 68 11.14 5.75 -9.69
C LEU A 68 10.72 5.77 -11.15
N GLU A 69 11.45 6.51 -11.99
CA GLU A 69 11.15 6.64 -13.41
C GLU A 69 11.33 5.32 -14.18
N GLN A 70 12.29 4.49 -13.77
CA GLN A 70 12.61 3.21 -14.40
C GLN A 70 12.12 2.04 -13.54
N PRO A 71 11.68 0.93 -14.16
CA PRO A 71 11.41 -0.32 -13.44
C PRO A 71 12.65 -0.76 -12.65
N GLU A 72 12.44 -1.16 -11.41
CA GLU A 72 13.47 -1.73 -10.56
C GLU A 72 13.40 -3.25 -10.66
N HIS A 73 14.54 -3.89 -10.93
CA HIS A 73 14.63 -5.34 -10.99
C HIS A 73 14.93 -5.89 -9.61
N LEU A 74 14.00 -6.70 -9.09
CA LEU A 74 13.98 -7.11 -7.70
C LEU A 74 14.32 -8.59 -7.52
N PHE A 75 14.99 -8.85 -6.41
CA PHE A 75 15.30 -10.19 -5.91
C PHE A 75 14.79 -10.35 -4.49
N GLN A 76 14.36 -11.55 -4.14
CA GLN A 76 14.05 -11.92 -2.78
C GLN A 76 15.21 -12.67 -2.14
N LEU A 77 15.57 -12.30 -0.91
CA LEU A 77 16.48 -13.07 -0.08
C LEU A 77 15.70 -14.05 0.78
N ASN A 78 15.91 -15.34 0.55
CA ASN A 78 15.35 -16.43 1.36
C ASN A 78 16.43 -16.97 2.28
N ILE A 79 16.09 -17.14 3.55
CA ILE A 79 16.99 -17.70 4.56
C ILE A 79 16.28 -18.91 5.17
N ASP A 80 16.98 -20.04 5.27
CA ASP A 80 16.44 -21.24 5.89
C ASP A 80 15.96 -20.97 7.32
N GLY A 81 14.77 -21.49 7.65
CA GLY A 81 14.11 -21.22 8.93
C GLY A 81 13.28 -19.94 8.99
N LEU A 82 13.31 -19.10 7.95
CA LEU A 82 12.40 -17.95 7.79
C LEU A 82 11.34 -18.21 6.71
N PRO A 83 10.18 -17.52 6.77
CA PRO A 83 9.22 -17.53 5.67
C PRO A 83 9.90 -17.09 4.36
N GLY A 84 9.65 -17.80 3.28
CA GLY A 84 10.24 -17.52 1.95
C GLY A 84 9.23 -17.55 0.81
N ASP A 85 7.96 -17.83 1.11
CA ASP A 85 6.85 -17.73 0.17
C ASP A 85 6.07 -16.46 0.52
N PHE A 86 6.12 -15.49 -0.39
CA PHE A 86 5.50 -14.19 -0.23
C PHE A 86 4.73 -13.84 -1.51
N PRO A 87 3.68 -13.02 -1.40
CA PRO A 87 3.07 -12.46 -2.58
C PRO A 87 4.08 -11.63 -3.39
N PRO A 88 3.83 -11.40 -4.69
CA PRO A 88 4.65 -10.51 -5.49
C PRO A 88 4.83 -9.14 -4.81
N PRO A 89 6.00 -8.48 -4.96
CA PRO A 89 6.23 -7.15 -4.42
C PRO A 89 5.10 -6.20 -4.80
N SER A 90 4.69 -5.37 -3.84
CA SER A 90 3.64 -4.38 -4.02
C SER A 90 4.15 -3.28 -4.97
N THR A 91 3.81 -3.41 -6.25
CA THR A 91 4.16 -2.43 -7.29
C THR A 91 3.06 -1.44 -7.57
N LEU A 92 3.47 -0.30 -8.13
CA LEU A 92 2.57 0.65 -8.75
C LEU A 92 1.95 0.14 -10.05
N GLU A 93 2.15 -1.11 -10.46
CA GLU A 93 1.54 -1.56 -11.71
C GLU A 93 0.02 -1.55 -11.66
N HIS A 94 -0.60 -1.55 -10.46
CA HIS A 94 -1.95 -1.01 -10.29
C HIS A 94 -2.19 -0.51 -8.85
N PRO A 95 -2.04 0.80 -8.53
CA PRO A 95 -2.99 1.38 -7.59
C PRO A 95 -4.37 1.04 -8.14
N LEU A 96 -5.31 0.58 -7.31
CA LEU A 96 -6.68 0.43 -7.80
C LEU A 96 -7.08 1.80 -8.32
N GLU A 97 -7.24 1.92 -9.64
CA GLU A 97 -7.59 3.18 -10.25
C GLU A 97 -8.89 3.64 -9.59
N LEU A 98 -8.79 4.69 -8.79
CA LEU A 98 -9.94 5.38 -8.27
C LEU A 98 -10.89 5.63 -9.45
N PRO A 99 -12.15 5.20 -9.38
CA PRO A 99 -13.01 5.06 -10.55
C PRO A 99 -13.14 6.39 -11.29
N ARG A 100 -12.90 6.40 -12.60
CA ARG A 100 -13.11 7.60 -13.43
C ARG A 100 -14.61 7.83 -13.60
N LEU A 101 -15.17 8.69 -12.77
CA LEU A 101 -16.61 8.97 -12.78
C LEU A 101 -16.95 9.94 -13.92
N ALA A 102 -17.85 9.53 -14.83
CA ALA A 102 -18.26 10.33 -15.99
C ALA A 102 -18.93 11.66 -15.60
N GLY A 103 -18.70 12.72 -16.38
CA GLY A 103 -19.24 14.08 -16.16
C GLY A 103 -18.24 15.07 -15.56
N SER A 104 -18.58 16.37 -15.53
CA SER A 104 -17.76 17.39 -14.85
C SER A 104 -18.02 17.35 -13.34
N PHE A 105 -16.96 17.42 -12.54
CA PHE A 105 -17.09 17.62 -11.10
C PHE A 105 -17.22 19.12 -10.82
N VAL A 106 -18.38 19.55 -10.30
CA VAL A 106 -18.59 20.94 -9.90
C VAL A 106 -17.75 21.21 -8.64
N ARG A 107 -16.92 22.27 -8.68
CA ARG A 107 -16.01 22.68 -7.60
C ARG A 107 -16.69 22.66 -6.23
N ARG A 108 -16.35 21.65 -5.42
CA ARG A 108 -16.65 21.55 -3.99
C ARG A 108 -15.38 21.77 -3.18
N ASP A 109 -14.69 22.89 -3.46
CA ASP A 109 -13.35 23.13 -2.92
C ASP A 109 -13.36 23.37 -1.39
N LYS A 110 -14.51 23.77 -0.83
CA LYS A 110 -14.68 23.91 0.61
C LYS A 110 -14.79 22.53 1.27
N GLU A 111 -15.70 21.69 0.78
CA GLU A 111 -15.94 20.36 1.33
C GLU A 111 -14.74 19.43 1.12
N GLN A 112 -14.05 19.54 -0.02
CA GLN A 112 -12.79 18.81 -0.22
C GLN A 112 -11.75 19.17 0.85
N ARG A 113 -11.53 20.46 1.12
CA ARG A 113 -10.56 20.90 2.14
C ARG A 113 -10.92 20.38 3.52
N GLU A 114 -12.21 20.46 3.88
CA GLU A 114 -12.70 19.96 5.16
C GLU A 114 -12.48 18.45 5.32
N ILE A 115 -12.78 17.66 4.29
CA ILE A 115 -12.54 16.21 4.33
C ILE A 115 -11.04 15.90 4.39
N VAL A 116 -10.20 16.65 3.68
CA VAL A 116 -8.74 16.48 3.74
C VAL A 116 -8.21 16.79 5.14
N GLU A 117 -8.71 17.83 5.79
CA GLU A 117 -8.35 18.15 7.17
C GLU A 117 -8.76 17.01 8.14
N LEU A 118 -9.99 16.50 8.00
CA LEU A 118 -10.48 15.37 8.80
C LEU A 118 -9.66 14.09 8.55
N LEU A 119 -9.27 13.79 7.31
CA LEU A 119 -8.43 12.61 7.00
C LEU A 119 -7.02 12.68 7.60
N ARG A 120 -6.54 13.86 7.99
CA ARG A 120 -5.25 14.03 8.66
C ARG A 120 -5.34 13.83 10.17
N SER A 121 -6.51 14.09 10.77
CA SER A 121 -6.75 13.90 12.21
C SER A 121 -7.39 12.56 12.55
N ASP A 122 -8.23 12.04 11.67
CA ASP A 122 -9.13 10.92 11.94
C ASP A 122 -8.82 9.71 11.07
N ARG A 123 -9.03 8.51 11.62
CA ARG A 123 -8.82 7.23 10.92
C ARG A 123 -10.00 6.82 10.04
N LEU A 124 -11.17 7.42 10.27
CA LEU A 124 -12.41 7.15 9.54
C LEU A 124 -13.19 8.44 9.33
N VAL A 125 -13.55 8.69 8.09
CA VAL A 125 -14.43 9.80 7.72
C VAL A 125 -15.61 9.23 6.95
N THR A 126 -16.81 9.43 7.49
CA THR A 126 -18.05 8.96 6.87
C THR A 126 -18.76 10.12 6.19
N LEU A 127 -19.03 10.01 4.89
CA LEU A 127 -19.81 10.99 4.14
C LEU A 127 -21.28 10.56 4.10
N THR A 128 -22.13 11.29 4.81
CA THR A 128 -23.58 11.05 4.84
C THR A 128 -24.34 12.12 4.05
N GLY A 129 -25.60 11.84 3.70
CA GLY A 129 -26.47 12.78 2.99
C GLY A 129 -27.40 12.10 1.97
N PRO A 130 -28.32 12.84 1.33
CA PRO A 130 -29.32 12.28 0.44
C PRO A 130 -28.70 11.49 -0.73
N GLY A 131 -29.45 10.51 -1.25
CA GLY A 131 -29.07 9.76 -2.46
C GLY A 131 -28.82 10.69 -3.65
N GLY A 132 -27.86 10.37 -4.51
CA GLY A 132 -27.57 11.14 -5.73
C GLY A 132 -26.84 12.48 -5.54
N THR A 133 -26.52 12.89 -4.31
CA THR A 133 -25.81 14.17 -4.02
C THR A 133 -24.32 14.19 -4.39
N GLY A 134 -23.78 13.07 -4.87
CA GLY A 134 -22.39 12.96 -5.33
C GLY A 134 -21.36 12.62 -4.24
N LYS A 135 -21.77 12.05 -3.10
CA LYS A 135 -20.86 11.66 -2.01
C LYS A 135 -19.73 10.73 -2.45
N THR A 136 -20.07 9.68 -3.20
CA THR A 136 -19.07 8.76 -3.79
C THR A 136 -18.10 9.51 -4.70
N ARG A 137 -18.60 10.51 -5.45
CA ARG A 137 -17.76 11.32 -6.33
C ARG A 137 -16.81 12.22 -5.55
N LEU A 138 -17.31 12.87 -4.49
CA LEU A 138 -16.50 13.69 -3.60
C LEU A 138 -15.43 12.84 -2.89
N ALA A 139 -15.79 11.67 -2.35
CA ALA A 139 -14.85 10.75 -1.71
C ALA A 139 -13.74 10.31 -2.68
N VAL A 140 -14.09 9.92 -3.91
CA VAL A 140 -13.13 9.50 -4.94
C VAL A 140 -12.21 10.65 -5.33
N GLU A 141 -12.71 11.88 -5.43
CA GLU A 141 -11.90 13.04 -5.79
C GLU A 141 -10.95 13.46 -4.66
N VAL A 142 -11.42 13.47 -3.41
CA VAL A 142 -10.55 13.70 -2.25
C VAL A 142 -9.49 12.61 -2.15
N ALA A 143 -9.87 11.35 -2.31
CA ALA A 143 -8.96 10.21 -2.29
C ALA A 143 -7.85 10.34 -3.36
N ARG A 144 -8.16 10.88 -4.55
CA ARG A 144 -7.13 11.21 -5.56
C ARG A 144 -6.19 12.31 -5.07
N HIS A 145 -6.75 13.38 -4.52
CA HIS A 145 -6.00 14.54 -4.07
C HIS A 145 -4.98 14.20 -2.98
N VAL A 146 -5.35 13.33 -2.04
CA VAL A 146 -4.49 12.93 -0.92
C VAL A 146 -3.69 11.66 -1.16
N SER A 147 -3.83 11.02 -2.33
CA SER A 147 -3.23 9.70 -2.59
C SER A 147 -1.71 9.67 -2.38
N ASP A 148 -1.04 10.80 -2.56
CA ASP A 148 0.40 10.92 -2.33
C ASP A 148 0.80 11.06 -0.86
N GLU A 149 -0.12 11.50 0.01
CA GLU A 149 0.10 11.64 1.46
C GLU A 149 0.07 10.28 2.19
N PHE A 150 -0.57 9.25 1.61
CA PHE A 150 -0.72 7.93 2.22
C PHE A 150 0.24 6.89 1.63
N SER A 151 1.28 6.53 2.39
CA SER A 151 2.30 5.55 1.97
C SER A 151 1.76 4.12 1.76
N GLY A 152 0.62 3.80 2.37
CA GLY A 152 -0.07 2.51 2.21
C GLY A 152 -0.85 2.37 0.90
N GLY A 153 -0.99 3.45 0.14
CA GLY A 153 -1.80 3.50 -1.07
C GLY A 153 -3.26 3.87 -0.80
N THR A 154 -4.03 4.05 -1.86
CA THR A 154 -5.44 4.42 -1.82
C THR A 154 -6.25 3.44 -2.64
N PHE A 155 -7.35 2.94 -2.07
CA PHE A 155 -8.14 1.86 -2.64
C PHE A 155 -9.63 2.21 -2.64
N PHE A 156 -10.32 1.85 -3.71
CA PHE A 156 -11.78 1.94 -3.77
C PHE A 156 -12.39 0.55 -3.67
N VAL A 157 -13.21 0.32 -2.65
CA VAL A 157 -13.92 -0.94 -2.43
C VAL A 157 -15.44 -0.68 -2.61
N PRO A 158 -16.04 -1.11 -3.74
CA PRO A 158 -17.47 -0.94 -3.95
C PRO A 158 -18.25 -1.92 -3.08
N LEU A 159 -18.68 -1.48 -1.90
CA LEU A 159 -19.53 -2.27 -1.00
C LEU A 159 -21.04 -2.07 -1.26
N ALA A 160 -21.41 -1.08 -2.07
CA ALA A 160 -22.81 -0.75 -2.36
C ALA A 160 -23.70 -1.91 -2.86
N PRO A 161 -23.19 -2.88 -3.66
CA PRO A 161 -24.00 -4.02 -4.12
C PRO A 161 -23.93 -5.25 -3.20
N ILE A 162 -23.33 -5.14 -2.00
CA ILE A 162 -23.20 -6.27 -1.07
C ILE A 162 -24.35 -6.26 -0.08
N ASP A 163 -25.17 -7.31 -0.14
CA ASP A 163 -26.27 -7.54 0.81
C ASP A 163 -25.93 -8.58 1.89
N ASP A 164 -24.82 -9.32 1.71
CA ASP A 164 -24.33 -10.35 2.63
C ASP A 164 -22.98 -9.95 3.25
N TYR A 165 -22.95 -9.84 4.57
CA TYR A 165 -21.77 -9.42 5.33
C TYR A 165 -20.58 -10.38 5.17
N GLU A 166 -20.82 -11.66 4.89
CA GLU A 166 -19.75 -12.66 4.70
C GLU A 166 -18.92 -12.37 3.44
N LEU A 167 -19.50 -11.66 2.46
CA LEU A 167 -18.83 -11.29 1.21
C LEU A 167 -17.96 -10.04 1.32
N VAL A 168 -18.07 -9.28 2.42
CA VAL A 168 -17.33 -8.02 2.62
C VAL A 168 -15.83 -8.27 2.64
N ALA A 169 -15.37 -9.24 3.43
CA ALA A 169 -13.94 -9.55 3.54
C ALA A 169 -13.35 -10.02 2.21
N GLY A 170 -14.03 -10.91 1.50
CA GLY A 170 -13.63 -11.35 0.17
C GLY A 170 -13.61 -10.20 -0.85
N THR A 171 -14.56 -9.26 -0.77
CA THR A 171 -14.59 -8.09 -1.66
C THR A 171 -13.45 -7.13 -1.38
N ILE A 172 -13.13 -6.87 -0.10
CA ILE A 172 -11.96 -6.07 0.29
C ILE A 172 -10.68 -6.76 -0.19
N ALA A 173 -10.51 -8.06 0.03
CA ALA A 173 -9.32 -8.79 -0.39
C ALA A 173 -9.15 -8.76 -1.92
N ARG A 174 -10.24 -8.97 -2.67
CA ARG A 174 -10.23 -8.87 -4.14
C ARG A 174 -9.89 -7.45 -4.59
N ALA A 175 -10.44 -6.44 -3.95
CA ALA A 175 -10.09 -5.06 -4.22
C ALA A 175 -8.59 -4.85 -3.96
N LEU A 176 -8.05 -5.29 -2.83
CA LEU A 176 -6.62 -5.19 -2.52
C LEU A 176 -5.71 -6.17 -3.30
N ARG A 177 -6.29 -7.00 -4.19
CA ARG A 177 -5.61 -8.07 -4.94
C ARG A 177 -4.88 -9.08 -4.05
N ILE A 178 -5.36 -9.26 -2.83
CA ILE A 178 -4.92 -10.30 -1.92
C ILE A 178 -5.55 -11.60 -2.38
N ARG A 179 -4.71 -12.60 -2.67
CA ARG A 179 -5.15 -13.96 -3.01
C ARG A 179 -5.26 -14.77 -1.73
N GLU A 180 -6.30 -15.58 -1.64
CA GLU A 180 -6.42 -16.61 -0.62
C GLU A 180 -5.36 -17.69 -0.88
N ILE A 181 -4.44 -17.88 0.07
CA ILE A 181 -3.36 -18.87 -0.05
C ILE A 181 -3.66 -20.02 0.93
N GLY A 182 -3.95 -21.19 0.38
CA GLY A 182 -4.14 -22.42 1.15
C GLY A 182 -5.41 -22.43 1.99
N THR A 183 -5.33 -22.90 3.23
CA THR A 183 -6.45 -23.05 4.16
C THR A 183 -6.63 -21.87 5.11
N ARG A 184 -5.89 -20.77 4.92
CA ARG A 184 -5.98 -19.62 5.83
C ARG A 184 -7.21 -18.78 5.54
N PRO A 185 -7.96 -18.33 6.57
CA PRO A 185 -9.06 -17.42 6.39
C PRO A 185 -8.63 -16.11 5.71
N ILE A 186 -9.46 -15.61 4.79
CA ILE A 186 -9.21 -14.35 4.07
C ILE A 186 -9.04 -13.14 5.02
N THR A 187 -9.68 -13.18 6.19
CA THR A 187 -9.59 -12.16 7.24
C THR A 187 -8.19 -12.09 7.87
N GLU A 188 -7.52 -13.22 8.03
CA GLU A 188 -6.14 -13.28 8.53
C GLU A 188 -5.17 -12.70 7.50
N SER A 189 -5.37 -13.05 6.22
CA SER A 189 -4.59 -12.50 5.11
C SER A 189 -4.73 -10.98 4.98
N LEU A 190 -5.94 -10.45 5.24
CA LEU A 190 -6.19 -9.00 5.29
C LEU A 190 -5.47 -8.35 6.48
N HIS A 191 -5.51 -8.98 7.65
CA HIS A 191 -4.89 -8.45 8.86
C HIS A 191 -3.37 -8.30 8.68
N ASP A 192 -2.71 -9.32 8.12
CA ASP A 192 -1.28 -9.29 7.83
C ASP A 192 -0.94 -8.19 6.82
N PHE A 193 -1.73 -8.07 5.75
CA PHE A 193 -1.54 -7.01 4.75
C PHE A 193 -1.58 -5.59 5.36
N PHE A 194 -2.58 -5.31 6.21
CA PHE A 194 -2.70 -3.97 6.82
C PHE A 194 -1.61 -3.71 7.88
N ARG A 195 -1.25 -4.72 8.67
CA ARG A 195 -0.14 -4.65 9.62
C ARG A 195 1.17 -4.32 8.91
N ASP A 196 1.45 -4.98 7.79
CA ASP A 196 2.69 -4.81 7.02
C ASP A 196 2.80 -3.43 6.37
N LYS A 197 1.67 -2.88 5.91
CA LYS A 197 1.62 -1.52 5.34
C LYS A 197 1.60 -0.41 6.39
N ASN A 198 1.67 -0.76 7.68
CA ASN A 198 1.51 0.17 8.81
C ASN A 198 0.19 0.96 8.73
N ILE A 199 -0.81 0.36 8.07
CA ILE A 199 -2.17 0.89 7.97
C ILE A 199 -2.87 0.39 9.22
N SER A 200 -3.14 1.30 10.16
CA SER A 200 -3.92 0.92 11.33
C SER A 200 -5.30 0.45 10.85
N PRO A 201 -5.76 -0.77 11.21
CA PRO A 201 -7.14 -1.13 10.99
C PRO A 201 -8.01 -0.10 11.71
N CYS A 202 -9.06 0.36 11.03
CA CYS A 202 -10.04 1.23 11.66
C CYS A 202 -10.78 0.42 12.72
N SER A 203 -10.38 0.54 13.98
CA SER A 203 -11.18 0.06 15.11
C SER A 203 -12.37 1.00 15.23
N ALA A 204 -13.45 0.73 14.49
CA ALA A 204 -14.73 1.33 14.79
C ALA A 204 -15.25 0.66 16.07
N SER A 205 -15.07 1.31 17.22
CA SER A 205 -16.01 1.12 18.32
C SER A 205 -17.36 1.67 17.84
N GLU A 206 -18.44 0.90 18.01
CA GLU A 206 -19.79 1.24 17.55
C GLU A 206 -20.31 2.61 18.08
N ASP A 207 -19.60 3.24 19.01
CA ASP A 207 -19.97 4.49 19.67
C ASP A 207 -19.62 5.80 18.91
N GLU A 208 -18.88 5.76 17.78
CA GLU A 208 -18.30 7.00 17.19
C GLU A 208 -18.96 7.49 15.88
N VAL A 209 -20.15 6.98 15.51
CA VAL A 209 -20.78 7.29 14.21
C VAL A 209 -21.58 8.62 14.20
N GLU A 210 -21.76 9.30 15.33
CA GLU A 210 -22.69 10.44 15.42
C GLU A 210 -22.02 11.78 15.82
N ARG A 211 -21.16 12.34 14.97
CA ARG A 211 -20.86 13.78 15.02
C ARG A 211 -21.56 14.55 13.90
N LYS A 212 -22.80 14.92 14.24
CA LYS A 212 -23.56 16.13 13.91
C LYS A 212 -23.20 16.89 12.63
N TRP A 213 -24.05 16.72 11.63
CA TRP A 213 -24.50 17.83 10.78
C TRP A 213 -25.96 18.12 11.13
N ASN A 214 -26.15 19.06 12.06
CA ASN A 214 -27.41 19.77 12.30
C ASN A 214 -27.09 21.26 12.36
#